data_AF-A0A832IKZ8-F1
#
_entry.id   AF-A0A832IKZ8-F1
#
_cell.length_a   1.000
_cell.length_b   1.000
_cell.length_c   1.000
_cell.angle_alpha   90.00
_cell.angle_beta   90.00
_cell.angle_gamma   90.00
#
_symmetry.space_group_name_H-M   'P 1'
#
loop_
_entity.id
_entity.type
_entity.pdbx_description
1 polymer ?
#
loop_
_entity_poly.entity_id
_entity_poly.type
_entity_poly.pdbx_seq_one_letter_code
_entity_poly.pdbx_strand_id
1 'polypeptide(L)'
;MARIMNPYRALKNKHYRNFWSAQSISLIGTWIDTTLRGWVAVNLFTEDKAAGFIGLIAFLKGFPSVFFSPVAGVLIDWFGPKTILLYTQLLDAANAFFMAYLVWKGLLSPFFLLFLSLMMGITSGFYLPS
;
A
#
# COMPACT_ATOMS: atom_id res chain seq x y z
N MET A 1 1.34 -36.55 18.91
CA MET A 1 2.26 -35.53 19.42
C MET A 1 2.35 -34.39 18.41
N ALA A 2 1.78 -33.22 18.72
CA ALA A 2 1.91 -32.04 17.88
C ALA A 2 3.36 -31.53 17.96
N ARG A 3 4.06 -31.50 16.83
CA ARG A 3 5.42 -30.97 16.73
C ARG A 3 5.33 -29.46 16.95
N ILE A 4 5.73 -28.97 18.12
CA ILE A 4 5.77 -27.53 18.42
C ILE A 4 6.76 -26.90 17.42
N MET A 5 6.24 -26.32 16.35
CA MET A 5 7.04 -25.61 15.36
C MET A 5 7.61 -24.37 16.03
N ASN A 6 8.94 -24.30 16.17
CA ASN A 6 9.60 -23.09 16.63
C ASN A 6 9.38 -21.98 15.58
N PRO A 7 8.62 -20.91 15.89
CA PRO A 7 8.26 -19.85 14.93
C PRO A 7 9.50 -19.07 14.45
N TYR A 8 10.57 -19.06 15.25
CA TYR A 8 11.82 -18.36 14.95
C TYR A 8 12.73 -19.15 13.99
N ARG A 9 12.34 -20.38 13.59
CA ARG A 9 13.14 -21.20 12.67
C ARG A 9 13.31 -20.55 11.29
N ALA A 10 12.30 -19.84 10.80
CA ALA A 10 12.36 -19.13 9.52
C ALA A 10 13.35 -17.96 9.54
N LEU A 11 13.49 -17.26 10.68
CA LEU A 11 14.40 -16.13 10.88
C LEU A 11 15.89 -16.53 10.89
N LYS A 12 16.21 -17.83 10.93
CA LYS A 12 17.60 -18.32 10.78
C LYS A 12 18.13 -18.11 9.36
N ASN A 13 17.26 -18.02 8.35
CA ASN A 13 17.68 -17.72 6.99
C ASN A 13 17.91 -16.20 6.84
N LYS A 14 19.14 -15.80 6.50
CA LYS A 14 19.55 -14.39 6.35
C LYS A 14 18.66 -13.62 5.36
N HIS A 15 18.32 -14.22 4.23
CA HIS A 15 17.47 -13.58 3.22
C HIS A 15 16.05 -13.36 3.74
N TYR A 16 15.50 -14.34 4.44
CA TYR A 16 14.17 -14.23 5.04
C TYR A 16 14.14 -13.19 6.17
N ARG A 17 15.16 -13.14 7.03
CA ARG A 17 15.24 -12.16 8.12
C ARG A 17 15.28 -10.72 7.63
N ASN A 18 16.08 -10.46 6.58
CA ASN A 18 16.15 -9.13 5.97
C ASN A 18 14.81 -8.74 5.31
N PHE A 19 14.19 -9.68 4.60
CA PHE A 19 12.86 -9.47 4.03
C PHE A 19 11.81 -9.18 5.10
N TRP A 20 11.76 -9.98 6.16
CA TRP A 20 10.77 -9.87 7.23
C TRP A 20 10.86 -8.52 7.96
N SER A 21 12.08 -8.08 8.29
CA SER A 21 12.30 -6.78 8.94
C SER A 21 11.91 -5.60 8.03
N ALA A 22 12.32 -5.63 6.75
CA ALA A 22 11.92 -4.61 5.78
C ALA A 22 10.40 -4.57 5.59
N GLN A 23 9.77 -5.72 5.38
CA GLN A 23 8.32 -5.82 5.17
C GLN A 23 7.53 -5.35 6.39
N SER A 24 8.03 -5.61 7.60
CA SER A 24 7.39 -5.15 8.84
C SER A 24 7.39 -3.62 8.94
N ILE A 25 8.53 -2.98 8.61
CA ILE A 25 8.65 -1.52 8.57
C ILE A 25 7.72 -0.94 7.48
N SER A 26 7.73 -1.52 6.28
CA SER A 26 6.85 -1.08 5.19
C SER A 26 5.38 -1.18 5.57
N LEU A 27 4.96 -2.27 6.22
CA LEU A 27 3.58 -2.45 6.66
C LEU A 27 3.15 -1.38 7.66
N ILE A 28 4.01 -1.05 8.63
CA ILE A 28 3.76 0.06 9.57
C ILE A 28 3.59 1.37 8.79
N GLY A 29 4.46 1.64 7.83
CA GLY A 29 4.35 2.80 6.95
C GLY A 29 3.02 2.87 6.20
N THR A 30 2.56 1.75 5.63
CA THR A 30 1.27 1.66 4.93
C THR A 30 0.08 1.98 5.84
N TRP A 31 0.14 1.54 7.10
CA TRP A 31 -0.92 1.85 8.08
C TRP A 31 -0.92 3.31 8.51
N ILE A 32 0.26 3.90 8.72
CA ILE A 32 0.41 5.34 8.98
C ILE A 32 -0.18 6.14 7.81
N ASP A 33 0.22 5.82 6.59
CA ASP A 33 -0.21 6.49 5.36
C ASP A 33 -1.73 6.33 5.12
N THR A 34 -2.28 5.15 5.41
CA THR A 34 -3.74 4.91 5.38
C THR A 34 -4.50 5.76 6.39
N THR A 35 -3.98 5.88 7.60
CA THR A 35 -4.58 6.71 8.67
C THR A 35 -4.51 8.18 8.31
N LEU A 36 -3.35 8.62 7.81
CA LEU A 36 -3.12 10.00 7.36
C LEU A 36 -4.09 10.40 6.24
N ARG A 37 -4.31 9.55 5.23
CA ARG A 37 -5.28 9.82 4.15
C ARG A 37 -6.70 10.01 4.69
N GLY A 38 -7.12 9.16 5.62
CA GLY A 38 -8.44 9.29 6.25
C GLY A 38 -8.57 10.59 7.02
N TRP A 39 -7.55 10.95 7.79
CA TRP A 39 -7.51 12.20 8.55
C TRP A 39 -7.53 13.42 7.63
N VAL A 40 -6.68 13.45 6.60
CA VAL A 40 -6.62 14.52 5.60
C VAL A 40 -7.97 14.68 4.90
N ALA A 41 -8.65 13.59 4.53
CA ALA A 41 -9.95 13.67 3.88
C ALA A 41 -10.98 14.41 4.76
N VAL A 42 -11.03 14.14 6.06
CA VAL A 42 -11.94 14.86 6.97
C VAL A 42 -11.58 16.35 7.07
N ASN A 43 -10.28 16.69 7.07
CA ASN A 43 -9.84 18.09 7.22
C ASN A 43 -9.96 18.92 5.93
N LEU A 44 -9.84 18.29 4.75
CA LEU A 44 -9.93 19.00 3.46
C LEU A 44 -11.38 19.22 3.01
N PHE A 45 -12.30 18.33 3.35
CA PHE A 45 -13.68 18.40 2.90
C PHE A 45 -14.57 18.87 4.06
N THR A 46 -14.98 20.14 4.02
CA THR A 46 -15.97 20.72 4.94
C THR A 46 -17.26 19.88 4.94
N GLU A 47 -17.95 19.85 6.09
CA GLU A 47 -18.86 18.81 6.60
C GLU A 47 -19.93 18.25 5.62
N ASP A 48 -20.38 19.01 4.61
CA ASP A 48 -21.48 18.57 3.74
C ASP A 48 -21.10 17.55 2.64
N LYS A 49 -19.82 17.41 2.29
CA LYS A 49 -19.38 16.46 1.22
C LYS A 49 -18.35 15.43 1.67
N ALA A 50 -17.87 15.50 2.91
CA ALA A 50 -16.78 14.67 3.42
C ALA A 50 -17.06 13.16 3.33
N ALA A 51 -18.27 12.72 3.69
CA ALA A 51 -18.64 11.30 3.72
C ALA A 51 -18.55 10.64 2.33
N GLY A 52 -19.02 11.33 1.28
CA GLY A 52 -18.95 10.83 -0.09
C GLY A 52 -17.52 10.73 -0.61
N PHE A 53 -16.66 11.70 -0.28
CA PHE A 53 -15.25 11.68 -0.68
C PHE A 53 -14.44 10.61 0.05
N ILE A 54 -14.68 10.38 1.34
CA ILE A 54 -14.06 9.29 2.08
C ILE A 54 -14.47 7.94 1.48
N GLY A 55 -15.75 7.78 1.16
CA GLY A 55 -16.26 6.59 0.45
C GLY A 55 -15.58 6.40 -0.91
N LEU A 56 -15.40 7.47 -1.67
CA LEU A 56 -14.70 7.43 -2.96
C LEU A 56 -13.22 7.07 -2.80
N ILE A 57 -12.52 7.60 -1.80
CA ILE A 57 -11.13 7.22 -1.50
C ILE A 57 -11.04 5.73 -1.17
N ALA A 58 -11.94 5.21 -0.34
CA ALA A 58 -12.00 3.79 -0.01
C ALA A 58 -12.27 2.94 -1.26
N PHE A 59 -13.19 3.38 -2.11
CA PHE A 59 -13.47 2.73 -3.40
C PHE A 59 -12.25 2.73 -4.31
N LEU A 60 -11.56 3.87 -4.49
CA LEU A 60 -10.36 3.97 -5.33
C LEU A 60 -9.17 3.18 -4.79
N LYS A 61 -9.12 2.91 -3.48
CA LYS A 61 -8.13 2.00 -2.89
C LYS A 61 -8.47 0.52 -3.16
N GLY A 62 -9.74 0.14 -3.11
CA GLY A 62 -10.15 -1.26 -3.25
C GLY A 62 -10.40 -1.68 -4.70
N PHE A 63 -11.11 -0.87 -5.47
CA PHE A 63 -11.62 -1.21 -6.80
C PHE A 63 -10.50 -1.54 -7.81
N PRO A 64 -9.45 -0.71 -7.98
CA PRO A 64 -8.40 -1.02 -8.94
C PRO A 64 -7.67 -2.32 -8.59
N SER A 65 -7.50 -2.64 -7.31
CA SER A 65 -6.79 -3.85 -6.88
C SER A 65 -7.43 -5.13 -7.44
N VAL A 66 -8.77 -5.16 -7.57
CA VAL A 66 -9.51 -6.31 -8.11
C VAL A 66 -9.21 -6.52 -9.59
N PHE A 67 -9.12 -5.42 -10.36
CA PHE A 67 -8.83 -5.50 -11.80
C PHE A 67 -7.37 -5.77 -12.10
N PHE A 68 -6.46 -5.26 -11.26
CA PHE A 68 -5.02 -5.43 -11.45
C PHE A 68 -4.47 -6.73 -10.84
N SER A 69 -5.19 -7.39 -9.93
CA SER A 69 -4.76 -8.66 -9.35
C SER A 69 -4.52 -9.79 -10.38
N PRO A 70 -5.38 -10.03 -11.39
CA PRO A 70 -5.09 -11.01 -12.46
C PRO A 70 -3.87 -10.64 -13.30
N VAL A 71 -3.71 -9.35 -13.60
CA VAL A 71 -2.56 -8.82 -14.36
C VAL A 71 -1.26 -8.99 -13.56
N ALA A 72 -1.32 -8.81 -12.25
CA ALA A 72 -0.20 -9.05 -11.36
C ALA A 72 0.27 -10.51 -11.42
N GLY A 73 -0.66 -11.48 -11.48
CA GLY A 73 -0.32 -12.90 -11.65
C GLY A 73 0.50 -13.16 -12.91
N VAL A 74 0.02 -12.68 -14.06
CA VAL A 74 0.73 -12.82 -15.35
C VAL A 74 2.12 -12.19 -15.30
N LEU A 75 2.24 -11.00 -14.72
CA LEU A 75 3.53 -10.30 -14.59
C LEU A 75 4.50 -11.02 -13.64
N ILE A 76 3.98 -11.62 -12.56
CA ILE A 76 4.78 -12.42 -11.62
C ILE A 76 5.32 -13.68 -12.30
N ASP A 77 4.52 -14.33 -13.15
CA ASP A 77 4.95 -15.51 -13.91
C ASP A 77 6.10 -15.18 -14.88
N TRP A 78 6.12 -13.96 -15.42
CA TRP A 78 7.12 -13.54 -16.42
C TRP A 78 8.42 -13.02 -15.78
N PHE A 79 8.30 -12.15 -14.77
CA PHE A 79 9.45 -11.43 -14.18
C PHE A 79 9.91 -12.00 -12.84
N GLY A 80 9.15 -12.93 -12.27
CA GLY A 80 9.40 -13.54 -10.97
C GLY A 80 8.87 -12.71 -9.80
N PRO A 81 8.46 -13.37 -8.70
CA PRO A 81 7.77 -12.72 -7.58
C PRO A 81 8.63 -11.70 -6.83
N LYS A 82 9.94 -11.91 -6.75
CA LYS A 82 10.85 -10.99 -6.04
C LYS A 82 10.99 -9.65 -6.77
N THR A 83 11.07 -9.68 -8.10
CA THR A 83 11.25 -8.51 -8.94
C THR A 83 10.01 -7.62 -8.88
N ILE A 84 8.84 -8.21 -9.07
CA ILE A 84 7.56 -7.50 -9.00
C ILE A 84 7.36 -6.90 -7.59
N LEU A 85 7.61 -7.67 -6.53
CA LEU A 85 7.49 -7.18 -5.16
C LEU A 85 8.38 -5.97 -4.88
N LEU A 86 9.64 -5.98 -5.36
CA LEU A 86 10.55 -4.85 -5.21
C LEU A 86 10.05 -3.60 -5.93
N TYR A 87 9.56 -3.74 -7.18
CA TYR A 87 9.01 -2.61 -7.92
C TYR A 87 7.76 -2.03 -7.25
N THR A 88 6.85 -2.88 -6.77
CA THR A 88 5.65 -2.44 -6.04
C THR A 88 6.03 -1.70 -4.76
N GLN A 89 6.99 -2.21 -3.98
CA GLN A 89 7.45 -1.52 -2.77
C GLN A 89 8.10 -0.16 -3.07
N LEU A 90 8.87 -0.05 -4.16
CA LEU A 90 9.46 1.22 -4.58
C LEU A 90 8.39 2.22 -5.03
N LEU A 91 7.37 1.77 -5.75
CA LEU A 91 6.23 2.60 -6.16
C LEU A 91 5.44 3.10 -4.94
N ASP A 92 5.19 2.25 -3.96
CA ASP A 92 4.51 2.68 -2.74
C ASP A 92 5.34 3.64 -1.90
N ALA A 93 6.66 3.40 -1.80
CA ALA A 93 7.56 4.33 -1.13
C ALA A 93 7.56 5.71 -1.82
N ALA A 94 7.58 5.74 -3.15
CA ALA A 94 7.47 6.98 -3.92
C ALA A 94 6.11 7.67 -3.72
N ASN A 95 5.02 6.89 -3.70
CA ASN A 95 3.66 7.40 -3.46
C ASN A 95 3.54 8.04 -2.07
N ALA A 96 4.03 7.35 -1.03
CA ALA A 96 4.04 7.85 0.34
C ALA A 96 4.93 9.10 0.49
N PHE A 97 6.10 9.12 -0.15
CA PHE A 97 6.99 10.28 -0.15
C PHE A 97 6.36 11.50 -0.82
N PHE A 98 5.71 11.30 -1.97
CA PHE A 98 5.03 12.38 -2.68
C PHE A 98 3.84 12.92 -1.88
N MET A 99 3.06 12.04 -1.24
CA MET A 99 1.99 12.45 -0.34
C MET A 99 2.54 13.27 0.83
N ALA A 100 3.58 12.79 1.50
CA ALA A 100 4.22 13.50 2.61
C ALA A 100 4.74 14.89 2.18
N TYR A 101 5.35 14.97 0.99
CA TYR A 101 5.83 16.23 0.42
C TYR A 101 4.69 17.23 0.18
N LEU A 102 3.58 16.79 -0.42
CA LEU A 102 2.41 17.64 -0.66
C LEU A 102 1.76 18.14 0.63
N VAL A 103 1.64 17.26 1.64
CA VAL A 103 1.16 17.62 2.97
C VAL A 103 2.07 18.67 3.60
N TRP A 104 3.39 18.45 3.57
CA TRP A 104 4.37 19.37 4.16
C TRP A 104 4.36 20.76 3.51
N LYS A 105 4.13 20.82 2.19
CA LYS A 105 4.00 22.09 1.46
C LYS A 105 2.62 22.74 1.60
N GLY A 106 1.64 22.07 2.19
CA GLY A 106 0.26 22.55 2.26
C GLY A 106 -0.43 22.65 0.88
N LEU A 107 0.10 21.98 -0.15
CA LEU A 107 -0.41 21.99 -1.52
C LEU A 107 -1.37 20.82 -1.80
N LEU A 108 -1.66 20.02 -0.78
CA LEU A 108 -2.49 18.84 -0.95
C LEU A 108 -3.92 19.26 -1.29
N SER A 109 -4.36 18.89 -2.49
CA SER A 109 -5.72 19.13 -2.98
C SER A 109 -6.53 17.84 -2.95
N PRO A 110 -7.88 17.93 -2.95
CA PRO A 110 -8.78 16.81 -3.18
C PRO A 110 -8.37 15.89 -4.34
N PHE A 111 -7.96 16.49 -5.46
CA PHE A 111 -7.59 15.77 -6.67
C PHE A 111 -6.30 14.97 -6.49
N PHE A 112 -5.29 15.56 -5.85
CA PHE A 112 -4.06 14.83 -5.53
C PHE A 112 -4.32 13.68 -4.57
N LEU A 113 -5.18 13.87 -3.56
CA LEU A 113 -5.54 12.81 -2.62
C LEU A 113 -6.24 11.63 -3.32
N LEU A 114 -7.18 11.90 -4.23
CA LEU A 114 -7.84 10.86 -5.02
C LEU A 114 -6.87 10.13 -5.95
N PHE A 115 -6.00 10.87 -6.63
CA PHE A 115 -4.99 10.29 -7.53
C PHE A 115 -4.02 9.37 -6.78
N LEU A 116 -3.50 9.80 -5.63
CA LEU A 116 -2.59 8.98 -4.81
C LEU A 116 -3.30 7.77 -4.19
N SER A 117 -4.60 7.89 -3.91
CA SER A 117 -5.42 6.78 -3.43
C SER A 117 -5.67 5.74 -4.53
N LEU A 118 -5.88 6.17 -5.78
CA LEU A 118 -5.97 5.30 -6.94
C LEU A 118 -4.64 4.56 -7.17
N MET A 119 -3.51 5.27 -7.14
CA MET A 119 -2.18 4.66 -7.28
C MET A 119 -1.95 3.57 -6.24
N MET A 120 -2.31 3.83 -4.98
CA MET A 120 -2.27 2.83 -3.92
C MET A 120 -3.16 1.61 -4.22
N GLY A 121 -4.36 1.82 -4.80
CA GLY A 121 -5.23 0.70 -5.17
C GLY A 121 -4.65 -0.18 -6.27
N ILE A 122 -3.95 0.43 -7.24
CA ILE A 122 -3.26 -0.30 -8.31
C ILE A 122 -2.13 -1.16 -7.72
N THR A 123 -1.27 -0.57 -6.89
CA THR A 123 -0.15 -1.29 -6.25
C THR A 123 -0.64 -2.37 -5.28
N SER A 124 -1.75 -2.12 -4.58
CA SER A 124 -2.38 -3.09 -3.66
C SER A 124 -2.76 -4.41 -4.35
N GLY A 125 -3.09 -4.39 -5.64
CA GLY A 125 -3.39 -5.59 -6.42
C GLY A 125 -2.21 -6.56 -6.55
N PHE A 126 -0.98 -6.07 -6.36
CA PHE A 126 0.25 -6.86 -6.47
C PHE A 126 0.71 -7.47 -5.14
N TYR A 127 0.11 -7.07 -3.99
CA TYR A 127 0.47 -7.61 -2.67
C TYR A 127 -0.19 -8.95 -2.35
N LEU A 128 -1.23 -9.33 -3.10
CA LEU A 128 -1.95 -10.58 -2.96
C LEU A 128 -1.55 -11.53 -4.10
N PRO A 129 -0.43 -12.24 -4.01
CA PRO A 129 -0.21 -13.40 -4.85
C PRO A 129 -1.12 -14.51 -4.33
N SER A 130 -2.16 -14.85 -5.10
CA SER A 130 -2.89 -16.12 -4.96
C SER A 130 -2.03 -17.28 -5.43
#